data_AF-A0A2V8I2T5-F1
#
_entry.id   AF-A0A2V8I2T5-F1
#
_cell.length_a   1.000
_cell.length_b   1.000
_cell.length_c   1.000
_cell.angle_alpha   90.00
_cell.angle_beta   90.00
_cell.angle_gamma   90.00
#
_symmetry.space_group_name_H-M   'P 1'
#
loop_
_entity.id
_entity.type
_entity.pdbx_description
1 polymer ?
#
loop_
_entity_poly.entity_id
_entity_poly.type
_entity_poly.pdbx_seq_one_letter_code
_entity_poly.pdbx_strand_id
1 'polypeptide(L)'
;MGSARAISIQSAHPAPLRGEHGDKMANNTARLVALAWVAGAILPGPRVSAHAEETVPNLATLSHVRSFSPSIASVIQEAGDRSTTFRRLVETIDASDSYVYVDEGECRDSDQRACLVNVTVGGRFRFIFVHVATRTADWDLMGSIGHELQHAIEVIDNGFVTSLLTMRSLYERIGKQNSRDPHSYETTAAVAAGNAVRDEVRAFIRRAKSQQRSQPSTKGDL
;
A
#
# COMPACT_ATOMS: atom_id res chain seq x y z
N MET A 1 14.10 -65.86 -9.35
CA MET A 1 12.84 -65.87 -8.57
C MET A 1 12.85 -64.67 -7.65
N GLY A 2 11.94 -63.72 -7.85
CA GLY A 2 11.93 -62.43 -7.14
C GLY A 2 11.06 -61.45 -7.92
N SER A 3 9.74 -61.55 -7.72
CA SER A 3 8.68 -60.90 -8.48
C SER A 3 8.56 -59.41 -8.11
N ALA A 4 8.70 -58.53 -9.10
CA ALA A 4 8.38 -57.11 -8.97
C ALA A 4 6.86 -56.92 -9.08
N ARG A 5 6.21 -56.46 -8.02
CA ARG A 5 4.78 -56.10 -8.04
C ARG A 5 4.63 -54.64 -8.48
N ALA A 6 3.95 -54.45 -9.61
CA ALA A 6 3.48 -53.16 -10.10
C ALA A 6 2.37 -52.61 -9.18
N ILE A 7 2.46 -51.34 -8.82
CA ILE A 7 1.40 -50.59 -8.12
C ILE A 7 0.51 -49.95 -9.19
N SER A 8 -0.71 -50.47 -9.31
CA SER A 8 -1.76 -49.96 -10.19
C SER A 8 -2.52 -48.83 -9.48
N ILE A 9 -2.50 -47.63 -10.05
CA ILE A 9 -3.30 -46.49 -9.56
C ILE A 9 -4.65 -46.57 -10.28
N GLN A 10 -5.68 -47.00 -9.55
CA GLN A 10 -7.06 -46.99 -10.04
C GLN A 10 -7.72 -45.65 -9.72
N SER A 11 -8.06 -44.93 -10.79
CA SER A 11 -8.90 -43.74 -10.83
C SER A 11 -10.37 -44.09 -10.56
N ALA A 12 -11.02 -43.39 -9.64
CA ALA A 12 -12.47 -43.44 -9.44
C ALA A 12 -13.07 -42.02 -9.53
N HIS A 13 -13.87 -41.80 -10.56
CA HIS A 13 -14.81 -40.68 -10.67
C HIS A 13 -16.17 -41.10 -10.09
N PRO A 14 -16.87 -40.22 -9.36
CA PRO A 14 -18.32 -40.34 -9.20
C PRO A 14 -19.08 -39.48 -10.23
N ALA A 15 -20.11 -40.08 -10.80
CA ALA A 15 -21.09 -39.53 -11.76
C ALA A 15 -22.17 -38.65 -11.07
N PRO A 16 -23.03 -37.93 -11.81
CA PRO A 16 -23.81 -36.79 -11.31
C PRO A 16 -25.17 -37.20 -10.74
N LEU A 17 -25.74 -36.36 -9.87
CA LEU A 17 -27.15 -36.42 -9.47
C LEU A 17 -27.95 -35.27 -10.08
N ARG A 18 -29.16 -35.61 -10.53
CA ARG A 18 -30.07 -34.90 -11.43
C ARG A 18 -31.37 -34.55 -10.68
N GLY A 19 -31.86 -33.31 -10.86
CA GLY A 19 -33.26 -32.83 -10.65
C GLY A 19 -33.74 -32.79 -9.19
N GLU A 20 -34.58 -31.88 -8.69
CA GLU A 20 -35.65 -31.05 -9.29
C GLU A 20 -35.78 -29.75 -8.45
N HIS A 21 -35.83 -28.54 -9.03
CA HIS A 21 -36.99 -27.79 -9.54
C HIS A 21 -38.17 -27.64 -8.56
N GLY A 22 -38.41 -26.40 -8.12
CA GLY A 22 -39.49 -26.02 -7.22
C GLY A 22 -39.63 -24.50 -7.13
N ASP A 23 -40.18 -23.91 -8.19
CA ASP A 23 -40.62 -22.52 -8.28
C ASP A 23 -41.68 -22.16 -7.23
N LYS A 24 -41.59 -20.95 -6.63
CA LYS A 24 -42.76 -20.09 -6.33
C LYS A 24 -42.36 -18.61 -6.29
N MET A 25 -42.44 -17.94 -7.44
CA MET A 25 -42.75 -16.51 -7.50
C MET A 25 -44.28 -16.37 -7.45
N ALA A 26 -44.79 -15.61 -6.48
CA ALA A 26 -46.19 -15.23 -6.41
C ALA A 26 -46.38 -13.85 -7.07
N ASN A 27 -47.29 -13.86 -8.02
CA ASN A 27 -47.61 -12.88 -9.04
C ASN A 27 -49.02 -12.38 -8.75
N ASN A 28 -49.17 -11.07 -8.53
CA ASN A 28 -50.47 -10.41 -8.45
C ASN A 28 -50.65 -9.48 -9.65
N THR A 29 -51.54 -9.88 -10.55
CA THR A 29 -52.20 -9.06 -11.59
C THR A 29 -53.70 -9.34 -11.42
N ALA A 30 -54.61 -8.36 -11.35
CA ALA A 30 -55.07 -7.48 -12.43
C ALA A 30 -56.03 -6.42 -11.80
N ARG A 31 -56.25 -5.24 -12.38
CA ARG A 31 -57.21 -5.01 -13.48
C ARG A 31 -56.99 -3.65 -14.16
N LEU A 32 -57.29 -3.62 -15.46
CA LEU A 32 -57.22 -2.56 -16.47
C LEU A 32 -58.26 -1.43 -16.25
N VAL A 33 -58.04 -0.24 -16.84
CA VAL A 33 -58.93 0.41 -17.84
C VAL A 33 -58.40 1.79 -18.33
N ALA A 34 -58.43 1.94 -19.67
CA ALA A 34 -58.59 3.12 -20.54
C ALA A 34 -57.44 4.12 -20.84
N LEU A 35 -57.20 4.18 -22.16
CA LEU A 35 -56.43 5.10 -22.98
C LEU A 35 -56.88 6.56 -22.94
N ALA A 36 -55.93 7.49 -23.14
CA ALA A 36 -56.13 8.61 -24.07
C ALA A 36 -54.77 9.04 -24.66
N TRP A 37 -54.67 9.00 -25.98
CA TRP A 37 -53.54 9.52 -26.76
C TRP A 37 -53.53 11.06 -26.71
N VAL A 38 -52.38 11.65 -26.40
CA VAL A 38 -52.05 13.01 -26.85
C VAL A 38 -50.77 12.90 -27.66
N ALA A 39 -50.92 13.04 -28.98
CA ALA A 39 -49.83 13.22 -29.90
C ALA A 39 -49.20 14.60 -29.63
N GLY A 40 -47.98 14.61 -29.09
CA GLY A 40 -47.12 15.78 -28.99
C GLY A 40 -45.74 15.41 -29.51
N ALA A 41 -45.43 15.85 -30.72
CA ALA A 41 -44.11 15.74 -31.33
C ALA A 41 -43.09 16.68 -30.64
N ILE A 42 -41.79 16.43 -30.87
CA ILE A 42 -40.62 17.34 -30.71
C ILE A 42 -39.97 17.27 -29.30
N LEU A 43 -38.70 16.90 -29.05
CA LEU A 43 -37.47 16.54 -29.79
C LEU A 43 -36.66 15.56 -28.89
N PRO A 44 -35.92 14.57 -29.43
CA PRO A 44 -34.91 13.88 -28.64
C PRO A 44 -33.75 14.86 -28.37
N GLY A 45 -33.74 15.48 -27.19
CA GLY A 45 -32.56 16.17 -26.70
C GLY A 45 -31.40 15.16 -26.67
N PRO A 46 -30.16 15.56 -27.04
CA PRO A 46 -29.04 14.66 -26.92
C PRO A 46 -28.94 14.25 -25.46
N ARG A 47 -29.15 12.96 -25.19
CA ARG A 47 -28.68 12.38 -23.94
C ARG A 47 -27.18 12.53 -24.03
N VAL A 48 -26.64 13.53 -23.34
CA VAL A 48 -25.24 13.51 -22.93
C VAL A 48 -25.15 12.26 -22.07
N SER A 49 -24.79 11.15 -22.69
CA SER A 49 -24.20 10.04 -21.96
C SER A 49 -23.04 10.69 -21.23
N ALA A 50 -23.20 10.87 -19.91
CA ALA A 50 -22.07 10.97 -19.04
C ALA A 50 -21.32 9.65 -19.25
N HIS A 51 -20.42 9.64 -20.24
CA HIS A 51 -19.31 8.73 -20.23
C HIS A 51 -18.69 8.98 -18.88
N ALA A 52 -18.86 8.02 -17.97
CA ALA A 52 -18.03 7.94 -16.78
C ALA A 52 -16.62 8.02 -17.35
N GLU A 53 -16.00 9.19 -17.17
CA GLU A 53 -14.59 9.37 -17.49
C GLU A 53 -13.89 8.45 -16.49
N GLU A 54 -13.67 7.22 -16.95
CA GLU A 54 -12.82 6.27 -16.28
C GLU A 54 -11.53 7.04 -16.07
N THR A 55 -11.31 7.49 -14.84
CA THR A 55 -10.16 8.30 -14.48
C THR A 55 -8.98 7.37 -14.68
N VAL A 56 -8.42 7.37 -15.88
CA VAL A 56 -7.18 6.68 -16.19
C VAL A 56 -6.20 7.29 -15.20
N PRO A 57 -5.66 6.52 -14.24
CA PRO A 57 -4.71 7.06 -13.29
C PRO A 57 -3.63 7.76 -14.12
N ASN A 58 -3.51 9.08 -13.96
CA ASN A 58 -2.46 9.82 -14.64
C ASN A 58 -1.16 9.09 -14.31
N LEU A 59 -0.39 8.63 -15.29
CA LEU A 59 0.83 7.85 -15.00
C LEU A 59 1.83 8.65 -14.14
N ALA A 60 1.69 9.98 -14.11
CA ALA A 60 2.38 10.89 -13.18
C ALA A 60 1.83 10.88 -11.73
N THR A 61 0.87 10.02 -11.40
CA THR A 61 0.27 9.87 -10.05
C THR A 61 0.54 8.50 -9.41
N LEU A 62 1.25 7.61 -10.11
CA LEU A 62 1.66 6.34 -9.52
C LEU A 62 2.95 6.52 -8.72
N SER A 63 2.79 6.74 -7.41
CA SER A 63 3.87 6.79 -6.42
C SER A 63 4.99 5.78 -6.72
N HIS A 64 6.23 6.24 -6.66
CA HIS A 64 7.43 5.44 -6.76
C HIS A 64 7.73 4.70 -5.45
N VAL A 65 7.11 5.11 -4.35
CA VAL A 65 7.06 4.33 -3.09
C VAL A 65 5.86 3.39 -3.14
N ARG A 66 6.12 2.09 -3.13
CA ARG A 66 5.14 1.04 -3.42
C ARG A 66 5.19 -0.08 -2.39
N SER A 67 4.10 -0.83 -2.28
CA SER A 67 4.02 -2.05 -1.50
C SER A 67 3.11 -3.04 -2.22
N PHE A 68 3.47 -4.33 -2.18
CA PHE A 68 2.58 -5.42 -2.57
C PHE A 68 1.62 -5.81 -1.44
N SER A 69 1.93 -5.43 -0.20
CA SER A 69 1.07 -5.66 0.97
C SER A 69 0.04 -4.52 1.13
N PRO A 70 -1.28 -4.80 1.05
CA PRO A 70 -2.30 -3.77 1.25
C PRO A 70 -2.24 -3.10 2.63
N SER A 71 -1.81 -3.83 3.66
CA SER A 71 -1.68 -3.28 5.02
C SER A 71 -0.53 -2.28 5.10
N ILE A 72 0.63 -2.57 4.49
CA ILE A 72 1.76 -1.65 4.45
C ILE A 72 1.45 -0.46 3.54
N ALA A 73 0.80 -0.67 2.40
CA ALA A 73 0.32 0.42 1.54
C ALA A 73 -0.57 1.41 2.32
N SER A 74 -1.47 0.90 3.16
CA SER A 74 -2.30 1.74 4.05
C SER A 74 -1.46 2.52 5.06
N VAL A 75 -0.41 1.93 5.64
CA VAL A 75 0.50 2.63 6.57
C VAL A 75 1.25 3.75 5.87
N ILE A 76 1.71 3.53 4.65
CA ILE A 76 2.40 4.55 3.83
C ILE A 76 1.47 5.72 3.53
N GLN A 77 0.23 5.45 3.11
CA GLN A 77 -0.76 6.51 2.88
C GLN A 77 -1.08 7.28 4.17
N GLU A 78 -1.36 6.55 5.26
CA GLU A 78 -1.67 7.15 6.57
C GLU A 78 -0.52 8.01 7.10
N ALA A 79 0.74 7.61 6.86
CA ALA A 79 1.91 8.41 7.20
C ALA A 79 1.98 9.69 6.35
N GLY A 80 1.75 9.60 5.03
CA GLY A 80 1.72 10.76 4.12
C GLY A 80 0.63 11.79 4.46
N ASP A 81 -0.53 11.32 4.91
CA ASP A 81 -1.65 12.16 5.35
C ASP A 81 -1.34 12.92 6.66
N ARG A 82 -0.53 12.32 7.53
CA ARG A 82 -0.32 12.78 8.91
C ARG A 82 1.03 13.43 9.15
N SER A 83 1.98 13.26 8.22
CA SER A 83 3.33 13.78 8.32
C SER A 83 3.72 14.53 7.05
N THR A 84 4.06 15.80 7.21
CA THR A 84 4.61 16.61 6.12
C THR A 84 6.02 16.15 5.76
N THR A 85 6.80 15.70 6.74
CA THR A 85 8.12 15.12 6.49
C THR A 85 8.00 13.86 5.64
N PHE A 86 7.11 12.93 6.00
CA PHE A 86 6.90 11.69 5.23
C PHE A 86 6.49 11.99 3.79
N ARG A 87 5.55 12.92 3.60
CA ARG A 87 5.09 13.34 2.27
C ARG A 87 6.25 13.86 1.40
N ARG A 88 7.13 14.69 1.95
CA ARG A 88 8.30 15.21 1.23
C ARG A 88 9.29 14.12 0.83
N LEU A 89 9.47 13.10 1.67
CA LEU A 89 10.32 11.95 1.33
C LEU A 89 9.76 11.21 0.11
N VAL A 90 8.44 10.94 0.11
CA VAL A 90 7.75 10.31 -1.03
C VAL A 90 7.86 11.19 -2.28
N GLU A 91 7.57 12.49 -2.19
CA GLU A 91 7.68 13.44 -3.30
C GLU A 91 9.11 13.49 -3.90
N THR A 92 10.14 13.37 -3.05
CA THR A 92 11.55 13.33 -3.50
C THR A 92 11.85 12.05 -4.28
N ILE A 93 11.34 10.91 -3.82
CA ILE A 93 11.50 9.62 -4.49
C ILE A 93 10.72 9.59 -5.81
N ASP A 94 9.50 10.13 -5.83
CA ASP A 94 8.64 10.26 -7.01
C ASP A 94 9.28 11.11 -8.11
N ALA A 95 10.08 12.11 -7.73
CA ALA A 95 10.82 12.95 -8.67
C ALA A 95 12.09 12.29 -9.24
N SER A 96 12.39 11.04 -8.86
CA SER A 96 13.61 10.31 -9.27
C SER A 96 13.33 9.17 -10.25
N ASP A 97 14.37 8.65 -10.91
CA ASP A 97 14.33 7.41 -11.72
C ASP A 97 14.40 6.13 -10.84
N SER A 98 13.96 6.18 -9.58
CA SER A 98 14.04 5.05 -8.64
C SER A 98 12.68 4.70 -8.04
N TYR A 99 12.42 3.41 -7.87
CA TYR A 99 11.26 2.86 -7.18
C TYR A 99 11.69 2.26 -5.85
N VAL A 100 10.93 2.55 -4.79
CA VAL A 100 11.14 1.99 -3.46
C VAL A 100 10.00 1.05 -3.14
N TYR A 101 10.31 -0.23 -2.97
CA TYR A 101 9.37 -1.26 -2.55
C TYR A 101 9.49 -1.48 -1.04
N VAL A 102 8.41 -1.23 -0.32
CA VAL A 102 8.30 -1.39 1.13
C VAL A 102 7.34 -2.56 1.36
N ASP A 103 7.87 -3.69 1.80
CA ASP A 103 7.09 -4.92 1.94
C ASP A 103 7.47 -5.69 3.19
N GLU A 104 6.67 -6.69 3.54
CA GLU A 104 6.94 -7.54 4.68
C GLU A 104 8.23 -8.35 4.45
N GLY A 105 9.07 -8.42 5.47
CA GLY A 105 10.29 -9.19 5.43
C GLY A 105 11.07 -9.12 6.72
N GLU A 106 12.18 -9.82 6.78
CA GLU A 106 13.03 -9.86 7.97
C GLU A 106 14.12 -8.79 7.89
N CYS A 107 14.36 -8.14 9.03
CA CYS A 107 15.52 -7.30 9.26
C CYS A 107 16.59 -8.10 10.00
N ARG A 108 17.86 -7.76 9.74
CA ARG A 108 18.99 -8.49 10.35
C ARG A 108 19.05 -8.32 11.86
N ASP A 109 18.60 -7.17 12.36
CA ASP A 109 18.40 -6.89 13.77
C ASP A 109 16.91 -7.04 14.09
N SER A 110 16.58 -7.91 15.05
CA SER A 110 15.20 -8.19 15.44
C SER A 110 14.50 -6.99 16.09
N ASP A 111 15.27 -6.02 16.60
CA ASP A 111 14.71 -4.82 17.23
C ASP A 111 14.30 -3.76 16.19
N GLN A 112 14.74 -3.91 14.93
CA GLN A 112 14.39 -2.99 13.85
C GLN A 112 12.99 -3.31 13.28
N ARG A 113 12.13 -2.29 13.22
CA ARG A 113 10.77 -2.41 12.66
C ARG A 113 10.73 -2.35 11.14
N ALA A 114 11.73 -1.71 10.54
CA ALA A 114 11.94 -1.65 9.10
C ALA A 114 13.45 -1.56 8.83
N CYS A 115 13.87 -1.92 7.62
CA CYS A 115 15.26 -1.83 7.18
C CYS A 115 15.38 -1.82 5.66
N LEU A 116 16.27 -0.99 5.12
CA LEU A 116 16.64 -1.02 3.71
C LEU A 116 17.58 -2.22 3.45
N VAL A 117 17.16 -3.14 2.56
CA VAL A 117 17.82 -4.45 2.39
C VAL A 117 18.57 -4.61 1.08
N ASN A 118 18.15 -3.93 0.00
CA ASN A 118 18.77 -4.12 -1.30
C ASN A 118 18.52 -2.97 -2.26
N VAL A 119 19.35 -2.90 -3.30
CA VAL A 119 19.15 -2.08 -4.48
C VAL A 119 19.55 -2.90 -5.71
N THR A 120 18.75 -2.82 -6.76
CA THR A 120 19.06 -3.44 -8.06
C THR A 120 18.76 -2.46 -9.18
N VAL A 121 19.31 -2.72 -10.38
CA VAL A 121 19.09 -1.91 -11.57
C VAL A 121 18.34 -2.73 -12.61
N GLY A 122 17.33 -2.13 -13.23
CA GLY A 122 16.65 -2.68 -14.41
C GLY A 122 16.41 -1.60 -15.45
N GLY A 123 17.12 -1.68 -16.57
CA GLY A 123 17.14 -0.61 -17.57
C GLY A 123 17.69 0.68 -16.95
N ARG A 124 16.92 1.78 -17.05
CA ARG A 124 17.28 3.08 -16.47
C ARG A 124 16.86 3.24 -15.00
N PHE A 125 16.09 2.30 -14.46
CA PHE A 125 15.49 2.44 -13.15
C PHE A 125 16.32 1.73 -12.09
N ARG A 126 16.32 2.30 -10.88
CA ARG A 126 16.76 1.60 -9.67
C ARG A 126 15.57 1.11 -8.88
N PHE A 127 15.67 -0.11 -8.37
CA PHE A 127 14.68 -0.73 -7.50
C PHE A 127 15.31 -0.90 -6.13
N ILE A 128 14.81 -0.16 -5.16
CA ILE A 128 15.28 -0.16 -3.77
C ILE A 128 14.26 -0.93 -2.95
N PHE A 129 14.73 -1.81 -2.09
CA PHE A 129 13.88 -2.71 -1.31
C PHE A 129 14.05 -2.42 0.17
N VAL A 130 12.91 -2.24 0.84
CA VAL A 130 12.77 -2.00 2.28
C VAL A 130 11.89 -3.11 2.84
N HIS A 131 12.36 -3.76 3.89
CA HIS A 131 11.57 -4.70 4.66
C HIS A 131 10.90 -4.01 5.84
N VAL A 132 9.71 -4.51 6.20
CA VAL A 132 8.99 -4.20 7.43
C VAL A 132 8.84 -5.49 8.23
N ALA A 133 9.44 -5.53 9.43
CA ALA A 133 9.49 -6.72 10.29
C ALA A 133 8.29 -6.85 11.24
N THR A 134 7.38 -5.87 11.25
CA THR A 134 6.21 -5.85 12.14
C THR A 134 4.94 -5.44 11.41
N ARG A 135 3.84 -6.12 11.71
CA ARG A 135 2.51 -5.80 11.15
C ARG A 135 1.73 -4.81 12.01
N THR A 136 2.26 -4.36 13.14
CA THR A 136 1.58 -3.37 13.98
C THR A 136 1.73 -2.00 13.34
N ALA A 137 0.65 -1.54 12.70
CA ALA A 137 0.50 -0.19 12.20
C ALA A 137 0.35 0.81 13.36
N ASP A 138 1.44 1.50 13.69
CA ASP A 138 1.46 2.56 14.69
C ASP A 138 2.35 3.73 14.23
N TRP A 139 2.36 4.81 15.02
CA TRP A 139 3.16 6.00 14.72
C TRP A 139 4.67 5.72 14.73
N ASP A 140 5.11 4.65 15.38
CA ASP A 140 6.52 4.26 15.47
C ASP A 140 6.96 3.55 14.18
N LEU A 141 6.13 2.64 13.66
CA LEU A 141 6.34 2.01 12.36
C LEU A 141 6.36 3.05 11.24
N MET A 142 5.43 4.02 11.24
CA MET A 142 5.45 5.11 10.26
C MET A 142 6.77 5.89 10.30
N GLY A 143 7.29 6.12 11.51
CA GLY A 143 8.59 6.72 11.73
C GLY A 143 9.76 5.88 11.21
N SER A 144 9.72 4.56 11.44
CA SER A 144 10.73 3.64 10.90
C SER A 144 10.69 3.58 9.37
N ILE A 145 9.51 3.55 8.75
CA ILE A 145 9.43 3.62 7.28
C ILE A 145 10.00 4.96 6.80
N GLY A 146 9.67 6.09 7.43
CA GLY A 146 10.23 7.39 7.09
C GLY A 146 11.76 7.44 7.21
N HIS A 147 12.32 6.75 8.20
CA HIS A 147 13.77 6.57 8.33
C HIS A 147 14.36 5.82 7.13
N GLU A 148 13.78 4.67 6.76
CA GLU A 148 14.25 3.90 5.60
C GLU A 148 14.08 4.63 4.26
N LEU A 149 13.04 5.46 4.11
CA LEU A 149 12.87 6.28 2.92
C LEU A 149 13.96 7.36 2.80
N GLN A 150 14.44 7.91 3.92
CA GLN A 150 15.57 8.83 3.89
C GLN A 150 16.87 8.13 3.48
N HIS A 151 17.09 6.89 3.96
CA HIS A 151 18.16 6.03 3.46
C HIS A 151 18.02 5.75 1.96
N ALA A 152 16.81 5.47 1.48
CA ALA A 152 16.57 5.32 0.05
C ALA A 152 16.94 6.58 -0.74
N ILE A 153 16.66 7.78 -0.22
CA ILE A 153 17.07 9.05 -0.85
C ILE A 153 18.61 9.19 -0.89
N GLU A 154 19.32 8.79 0.17
CA GLU A 154 20.79 8.80 0.17
C GLU A 154 21.38 7.86 -0.89
N VAL A 155 20.74 6.71 -1.12
CA VAL A 155 21.04 5.83 -2.26
C VAL A 155 20.72 6.52 -3.58
N ILE A 156 19.58 7.21 -3.68
CA ILE A 156 19.16 7.91 -4.90
C ILE A 156 20.16 9.02 -5.28
N ASP A 157 20.58 9.84 -4.31
CA ASP A 157 21.51 10.94 -4.51
C ASP A 157 22.91 10.47 -4.93
N ASN A 158 23.25 9.22 -4.61
CA ASN A 158 24.50 8.60 -5.07
C ASN A 158 24.26 7.65 -6.25
N GLY A 159 24.44 8.16 -7.47
CA GLY A 159 24.27 7.39 -8.71
C GLY A 159 25.18 6.15 -8.85
N PHE A 160 26.24 6.00 -8.05
CA PHE A 160 27.08 4.80 -8.05
C PHE A 160 26.48 3.63 -7.27
N VAL A 161 25.45 3.88 -6.46
CA VAL A 161 24.80 2.84 -5.67
C VAL A 161 23.79 2.09 -6.53
N THR A 162 24.21 0.91 -6.99
CA THR A 162 23.48 0.05 -7.94
C THR A 162 23.36 -1.40 -7.47
N SER A 163 24.01 -1.74 -6.36
CA SER A 163 23.99 -3.05 -5.71
C SER A 163 24.07 -2.93 -4.20
N LEU A 164 23.71 -4.01 -3.49
CA LEU A 164 23.92 -4.16 -2.05
C LEU A 164 25.36 -3.85 -1.62
N LEU A 165 26.37 -4.27 -2.40
CA LEU A 165 27.77 -4.03 -2.07
C LEU A 165 28.11 -2.54 -2.10
N THR A 166 27.74 -1.85 -3.19
CA THR A 166 27.98 -0.40 -3.32
C THR A 166 27.18 0.41 -2.30
N MET A 167 26.00 -0.07 -1.92
CA MET A 167 25.16 0.52 -0.89
C MET A 167 25.80 0.41 0.49
N ARG A 168 26.36 -0.77 0.82
CA ARG A 168 27.14 -0.94 2.05
C ARG A 168 28.33 0.01 2.09
N SER A 169 29.09 0.11 1.00
CA SER A 169 30.24 1.03 0.91
C SER A 169 29.84 2.51 1.02
N LEU A 170 28.62 2.88 0.61
CA LEU A 170 28.08 4.21 0.87
C LEU A 170 27.93 4.44 2.38
N TYR A 171 27.20 3.54 3.07
CA TYR A 171 26.90 3.74 4.48
C TYR A 171 28.09 3.58 5.41
N GLU A 172 29.09 2.77 5.04
CA GLU A 172 30.39 2.75 5.72
C GLU A 172 31.09 4.13 5.71
N ARG A 173 30.81 4.96 4.69
CA ARG A 173 31.42 6.28 4.53
C ARG A 173 30.62 7.39 5.20
N ILE A 174 29.30 7.38 5.06
CA ILE A 174 28.42 8.49 5.49
C ILE A 174 27.71 8.24 6.82
N GLY A 175 27.61 6.97 7.22
CA GLY A 175 26.89 6.54 8.41
C GLY A 175 27.79 6.46 9.64
N LYS A 176 27.16 6.51 10.81
CA LYS A 176 27.75 6.16 12.09
C LYS A 176 27.42 4.71 12.37
N GLN A 177 28.45 3.92 12.69
CA GLN A 177 28.26 2.52 13.03
C GLN A 177 27.36 2.38 14.27
N ASN A 178 26.38 1.49 14.19
CA ASN A 178 25.54 1.15 15.33
C ASN A 178 26.38 0.40 16.37
N SER A 179 26.35 0.85 17.63
CA SER A 179 27.14 0.23 18.71
C SER A 179 26.71 -1.20 19.05
N ARG A 180 25.47 -1.59 18.72
CA ARG A 180 24.94 -2.95 18.92
C ARG A 180 25.18 -3.86 17.72
N ASP A 181 25.44 -3.28 16.55
CA ASP A 181 25.59 -4.02 15.31
C ASP A 181 26.65 -3.37 14.42
N PRO A 182 27.87 -3.93 14.38
CA PRO A 182 28.99 -3.35 13.65
C PRO A 182 28.81 -3.35 12.13
N HIS A 183 27.77 -3.98 11.61
CA HIS A 183 27.44 -3.98 10.18
C HIS A 183 26.21 -3.12 9.85
N SER A 184 25.62 -2.46 10.85
CA SER A 184 24.58 -1.45 10.66
C SER A 184 25.19 -0.06 10.79
N TYR A 185 24.78 0.83 9.88
CA TYR A 185 25.28 2.20 9.78
C TYR A 185 24.07 3.13 9.67
N GLU A 186 24.08 4.15 10.51
CA GLU A 186 22.97 5.07 10.70
C GLU A 186 23.38 6.48 10.29
N THR A 187 22.55 7.17 9.51
CA THR A 187 22.84 8.57 9.16
C THR A 187 22.06 9.52 10.07
N THR A 188 22.64 10.69 10.32
CA THR A 188 21.95 11.72 11.13
C THR A 188 20.68 12.21 10.42
N ALA A 189 20.68 12.21 9.08
CA ALA A 189 19.51 12.57 8.29
C ALA A 189 18.38 11.55 8.44
N ALA A 190 18.66 10.25 8.32
CA ALA A 190 17.65 9.20 8.48
C ALA A 190 17.04 9.18 9.89
N VAL A 191 17.88 9.31 10.93
CA VAL A 191 17.42 9.44 12.32
C VAL A 191 16.53 10.68 12.49
N ALA A 192 16.94 11.84 11.95
CA ALA A 192 16.15 13.06 12.03
C ALA A 192 14.81 12.95 11.31
N ALA A 193 14.80 12.39 10.10
CA ALA A 193 13.59 12.18 9.32
C ALA A 193 12.61 11.25 10.05
N GLY A 194 13.09 10.10 10.53
CA GLY A 194 12.26 9.16 11.28
C GLY A 194 11.69 9.75 12.57
N ASN A 195 12.46 10.58 13.29
CA ASN A 195 11.97 11.27 14.49
C ASN A 195 10.92 12.34 14.16
N ALA A 196 11.16 13.13 13.11
CA ALA A 196 10.20 14.14 12.67
C ALA A 196 8.85 13.51 12.28
N VAL A 197 8.87 12.39 11.54
CA VAL A 197 7.64 11.64 11.20
C VAL A 197 6.90 11.19 12.47
N ARG A 198 7.60 10.59 13.45
CA ARG A 198 7.00 10.17 14.71
C ARG A 198 6.31 11.33 15.43
N ASP A 199 7.01 12.47 15.52
CA ASP A 199 6.53 13.64 16.24
C ASP A 199 5.32 14.28 15.57
N GLU A 200 5.34 14.38 14.23
CA GLU A 200 4.23 14.89 13.42
C GLU A 200 2.99 14.02 13.54
N VAL A 201 3.12 12.70 13.37
CA VAL A 201 1.99 11.76 13.48
C VAL A 201 1.40 11.79 14.89
N ARG A 202 2.25 11.79 15.93
CA ARG A 202 1.79 11.92 17.32
C ARG A 202 1.06 13.24 17.55
N ALA A 203 1.56 14.35 17.01
CA ALA A 203 0.91 15.65 17.12
C ALA A 203 -0.46 15.65 16.42
N PHE A 204 -0.57 15.06 15.23
CA PHE A 204 -1.82 14.88 14.51
C PHE A 204 -2.84 14.11 15.36
N ILE A 205 -2.45 12.95 15.89
CA ILE A 205 -3.32 12.10 16.72
C ILE A 205 -3.80 12.85 17.97
N ARG A 206 -2.91 13.61 18.63
CA ARG A 206 -3.28 14.43 19.81
C ARG A 206 -4.31 15.49 19.44
N ARG A 207 -4.12 16.21 18.33
CA ARG A 207 -5.06 17.25 17.85
C ARG A 207 -6.44 16.67 17.55
N ALA A 208 -6.50 15.54 16.83
CA ALA A 208 -7.75 14.86 16.51
C ALA A 208 -8.53 14.46 17.78
N LYS A 209 -7.84 13.90 18.78
CA LYS A 209 -8.45 13.53 20.08
C LYS A 209 -8.99 14.75 20.83
N SER A 210 -8.25 15.88 20.84
CA SER A 210 -8.71 17.10 21.50
C SER A 210 -9.94 17.69 20.82
N GLN A 211 -10.02 17.67 19.49
CA GLN A 211 -11.17 18.12 18.73
C GLN A 211 -12.41 17.27 19.04
N GLN A 212 -12.26 15.95 19.06
CA GLN A 212 -13.36 15.04 19.38
C GLN A 212 -13.92 15.24 20.81
N ARG A 213 -13.05 15.54 21.79
CA ARG A 213 -13.48 15.84 23.17
C ARG A 213 -14.18 17.20 23.31
N SER A 214 -13.89 18.14 22.42
CA SER A 214 -14.43 19.50 22.46
C SER A 214 -15.77 19.64 21.75
N GLN A 215 -16.21 18.60 21.03
CA GLN A 215 -17.45 18.61 20.26
C GLN A 215 -18.64 18.23 21.18
N PRO A 216 -19.65 19.10 21.37
CA PRO A 216 -20.76 18.82 22.28
C PRO A 216 -21.58 17.62 21.78
N SER A 217 -21.92 16.72 22.71
CA SER A 217 -22.74 15.53 22.42
C SER A 217 -24.15 15.95 22.02
N THR A 218 -24.48 15.89 20.73
CA THR A 218 -25.86 16.06 20.21
C THR A 218 -26.71 14.81 20.48
N LYS A 219 -26.73 14.35 21.73
CA LYS A 219 -27.50 13.17 22.14
C LYS A 219 -28.40 13.55 23.31
N GLY A 220 -29.67 13.80 22.99
CA GLY A 220 -30.77 14.03 23.93
C GLY A 220 -31.57 15.26 23.56
N ASP A 221 -32.64 15.05 22.79
CA ASP A 221 -33.93 15.77 22.86
C ASP A 221 -34.89 15.14 21.84
N LEU A 222 -35.38 13.94 22.16
CA LEU A 222 -36.64 13.36 21.68
C LEU A 222 -37.22 12.47 22.79
#